data_AF-A0A847HZT7-F1
#
_entry.id   AF-A0A847HZT7-F1
#
_cell.length_a   1.000
_cell.length_b   1.000
_cell.length_c   1.000
_cell.angle_alpha   90.00
_cell.angle_beta   90.00
_cell.angle_gamma   90.00
#
_symmetry.space_group_name_H-M   'P 1'
#
loop_
_entity.id
_entity.type
_entity.pdbx_description
1 polymer ?
#
loop_
_entity_poly.entity_id
_entity_poly.type
_entity_poly.pdbx_seq_one_letter_code
_entity_poly.pdbx_strand_id
1 'polypeptide(L)'
;LYAGILVFATLGVYSLSNSIVDLITLYAIGAVGFLMRRFGFPVAPAVIGMILGPLAEQQFRRALAISQGDYTVFFTRPLSLTLMVVAALALLVPIALDMRAKRKGRTVEVDD
;
A
#
# COMPACT_ATOMS: atom_id res chain seq x y z
N LEU A 1 -28.53 -2.67 -4.41
CA LEU A 1 -27.49 -2.02 -3.57
C LEU A 1 -26.55 -1.11 -4.39
N TYR A 2 -25.86 -1.63 -5.41
CA TYR A 2 -24.86 -0.86 -6.17
C TYR A 2 -25.38 0.40 -6.87
N ALA A 3 -26.58 0.35 -7.48
CA ALA A 3 -27.19 1.52 -8.11
C ALA A 3 -27.44 2.65 -7.10
N GLY A 4 -27.87 2.33 -5.87
CA GLY A 4 -28.06 3.31 -4.80
C GLY A 4 -26.75 3.97 -4.40
N ILE A 5 -25.68 3.18 -4.21
CA ILE A 5 -24.34 3.70 -3.86
C ILE A 5 -23.83 4.66 -4.94
N LEU A 6 -24.02 4.33 -6.23
CA LEU A 6 -23.63 5.20 -7.34
C LEU A 6 -24.41 6.51 -7.35
N VAL A 7 -25.73 6.45 -7.17
CA VAL A 7 -26.57 7.66 -7.12
C VAL A 7 -26.17 8.56 -5.95
N PHE A 8 -26.01 8.01 -4.74
CA PHE A 8 -25.58 8.78 -3.57
C PHE A 8 -24.16 9.34 -3.72
N ALA A 9 -23.22 8.59 -4.28
CA ALA A 9 -21.86 9.07 -4.53
C ALA A 9 -21.83 10.23 -5.54
N THR A 10 -22.62 10.10 -6.62
CA THR A 10 -22.73 11.14 -7.66
C THR A 10 -23.36 12.41 -7.10
N LEU A 11 -24.45 12.28 -6.33
CA LEU A 11 -25.11 13.42 -5.66
C LEU A 11 -24.17 14.10 -4.65
N GLY A 12 -23.41 13.32 -3.87
CA GLY A 12 -22.46 13.86 -2.89
C GLY A 12 -21.36 14.71 -3.54
N VAL A 13 -20.75 14.23 -4.62
CA VAL A 13 -19.72 14.99 -5.34
C VAL A 13 -20.30 16.22 -6.03
N TYR A 14 -21.46 16.07 -6.69
CA TYR A 14 -22.13 17.20 -7.33
C TYR A 14 -22.48 18.31 -6.33
N SER A 15 -22.94 17.94 -5.12
CA SER A 15 -23.28 18.91 -4.07
C SER A 15 -22.08 19.67 -3.51
N LEU A 16 -20.87 19.09 -3.51
CA LEU A 16 -19.68 19.72 -2.93
C LEU A 16 -19.09 20.79 -3.85
N SER A 17 -18.96 20.48 -5.14
CA SER A 17 -18.18 21.31 -6.06
C SER A 17 -18.97 21.86 -7.25
N ASN A 18 -20.21 21.39 -7.49
CA ASN A 18 -21.01 21.70 -8.68
C ASN A 18 -20.22 21.62 -10.01
N SER A 19 -19.14 20.84 -10.02
CA SER A 19 -18.20 20.75 -11.13
C SER A 19 -18.39 19.44 -11.88
N ILE A 20 -18.57 19.54 -13.20
CA ILE A 20 -18.64 18.38 -14.09
C ILE A 20 -17.31 17.62 -14.11
N VAL A 21 -16.18 18.31 -13.89
CA VAL A 21 -14.84 17.69 -13.85
C VAL A 21 -14.73 16.70 -12.69
N ASP A 22 -15.29 17.04 -11.53
CA ASP A 22 -15.24 16.18 -10.35
C ASP A 22 -16.14 14.95 -10.50
N LEU A 23 -17.28 15.11 -11.19
CA LEU A 23 -18.13 13.99 -11.59
C LEU A 23 -17.40 13.04 -12.53
N ILE A 24 -16.76 13.56 -13.57
CA ILE A 24 -15.96 12.73 -14.49
C ILE A 24 -14.84 12.02 -13.73
N THR A 25 -14.18 12.70 -12.80
CA THR A 25 -13.10 12.13 -11.97
C THR A 25 -13.62 11.03 -11.05
N LEU A 26 -14.79 11.22 -10.42
CA LEU A 26 -15.46 10.19 -9.62
C LEU A 26 -15.69 8.92 -10.45
N TYR A 27 -16.26 9.07 -11.65
CA TYR A 27 -16.51 7.93 -12.53
C TYR A 27 -15.20 7.28 -13.02
N ALA A 28 -14.18 8.07 -13.34
CA ALA A 28 -12.88 7.56 -13.74
C ALA A 28 -12.21 6.74 -12.62
N ILE A 29 -12.13 7.26 -11.40
CA ILE A 29 -11.58 6.55 -10.24
C ILE A 29 -12.43 5.33 -9.89
N GLY A 30 -13.76 5.45 -9.97
CA GLY A 30 -14.69 4.33 -9.78
C GLY A 30 -14.45 3.20 -10.79
N ALA A 31 -14.22 3.53 -12.07
CA ALA A 31 -13.88 2.57 -13.11
C ALA A 31 -12.52 1.90 -12.86
N VAL A 32 -11.50 2.66 -12.42
CA VAL A 32 -10.20 2.09 -12.02
C VAL A 32 -10.38 1.11 -10.85
N GLY A 33 -11.14 1.48 -9.82
CA GLY A 33 -11.43 0.60 -8.68
C GLY A 33 -12.21 -0.67 -9.08
N PHE A 34 -13.13 -0.56 -10.04
CA PHE A 34 -13.83 -1.70 -10.63
C PHE A 34 -12.85 -2.62 -11.39
N LEU A 35 -11.94 -2.03 -12.17
CA LEU A 35 -10.93 -2.77 -12.92
C LEU A 35 -9.96 -3.51 -11.98
N MET A 36 -9.53 -2.87 -10.90
CA MET A 36 -8.72 -3.50 -9.85
C MET A 36 -9.40 -4.73 -9.25
N ARG A 37 -10.69 -4.61 -8.92
CA ARG A 37 -11.49 -5.76 -8.45
C ARG A 37 -11.58 -6.86 -9.50
N ARG A 38 -11.70 -6.50 -10.79
CA ARG A 38 -11.77 -7.47 -11.89
C ARG A 38 -10.48 -8.28 -12.04
N PHE A 39 -9.32 -7.66 -11.81
CA PHE A 39 -8.01 -8.32 -11.85
C PHE A 39 -7.57 -8.95 -10.51
N GLY A 40 -8.42 -8.93 -9.49
CA GLY A 40 -8.10 -9.49 -8.17
C GLY A 40 -7.14 -8.64 -7.33
N PHE A 41 -6.85 -7.40 -7.74
CA PHE A 41 -6.07 -6.48 -6.92
C PHE A 41 -6.95 -5.90 -5.81
N PRO A 42 -6.56 -6.04 -4.54
CA PRO A 42 -7.32 -5.48 -3.43
C PRO A 42 -7.19 -3.94 -3.46
N VAL A 43 -8.33 -3.26 -3.61
CA VAL A 43 -8.38 -1.78 -3.74
C VAL A 43 -7.87 -1.08 -2.48
N ALA A 44 -8.18 -1.63 -1.29
CA ALA A 44 -7.80 -1.00 -0.02
C ALA A 44 -6.26 -0.88 0.15
N PRO A 45 -5.45 -1.94 -0.02
CA PRO A 45 -3.99 -1.85 -0.04
C PRO A 45 -3.43 -0.89 -1.07
N ALA A 46 -4.03 -0.82 -2.26
CA ALA A 46 -3.55 0.08 -3.32
C ALA A 46 -3.73 1.56 -2.95
N VAL A 47 -4.89 1.92 -2.37
CA VAL A 47 -5.14 3.27 -1.86
C VAL A 47 -4.19 3.60 -0.70
N ILE A 48 -4.01 2.67 0.24
CA ILE A 48 -3.05 2.85 1.35
C ILE A 48 -1.64 3.06 0.81
N GLY A 49 -1.20 2.28 -0.18
CA GLY A 49 0.10 2.45 -0.82
C GLY A 49 0.26 3.79 -1.53
N MET A 50 -0.79 4.27 -2.21
CA MET A 50 -0.80 5.60 -2.84
C MET A 50 -0.62 6.72 -1.81
N ILE A 51 -1.23 6.60 -0.63
CA ILE A 51 -1.11 7.61 0.44
C ILE A 51 0.24 7.50 1.14
N LEU A 52 0.68 6.28 1.45
CA LEU A 52 1.93 6.03 2.18
C LEU A 52 3.18 6.26 1.34
N GLY A 53 3.13 6.03 0.03
CA GLY A 53 4.26 6.24 -0.89
C GLY A 53 4.90 7.63 -0.79
N PRO A 54 4.17 8.73 -1.01
CA PRO A 54 4.72 10.07 -0.91
C PRO A 54 5.17 10.41 0.52
N LEU A 55 4.48 9.89 1.55
CA LEU A 55 4.90 10.08 2.94
C LEU A 55 6.24 9.39 3.21
N ALA A 56 6.40 8.15 2.76
CA ALA A 56 7.63 7.38 2.89
C ALA A 56 8.79 8.09 2.19
N GLU A 57 8.56 8.56 0.96
CA GLU A 57 9.56 9.30 0.19
C GLU A 57 9.93 10.63 0.87
N GLN A 58 8.96 11.35 1.42
CA GLN A 58 9.23 12.57 2.19
C GLN A 58 10.08 12.30 3.43
N GLN A 59 9.78 11.23 4.19
CA GLN A 59 10.58 10.88 5.36
C GLN A 59 11.98 10.40 4.96
N PHE A 60 12.10 9.67 3.86
CA PHE A 60 13.39 9.25 3.32
C PHE A 60 14.25 10.45 2.94
N ARG A 61 13.68 11.40 2.18
CA ARG A 61 14.38 12.66 1.82
C ARG A 61 14.75 13.48 3.05
N ARG A 62 13.87 13.58 4.05
CA ARG A 62 14.17 14.28 5.31
C ARG A 62 15.31 13.61 6.07
N ALA A 63 15.31 12.28 6.17
CA ALA A 63 16.37 11.53 6.82
C ALA A 63 17.73 11.73 6.13
N LEU A 64 17.77 11.74 4.79
CA LEU A 64 18.97 12.03 4.02
C LEU A 64 19.46 13.47 4.19
N ALA A 65 18.54 14.44 4.21
CA ALA A 65 18.87 15.85 4.42
C ALA A 65 19.46 16.08 5.82
N ILE A 66 18.90 15.45 6.86
CA ILE A 66 19.42 15.50 8.24
C ILE A 66 20.79 14.84 8.33
N SER A 67 21.04 13.80 7.53
CA SER A 67 22.31 13.07 7.49
C SER A 67 23.38 13.75 6.62
N GLN A 68 23.13 14.97 6.11
CA GLN A 68 24.03 15.71 5.22
C GLN A 68 24.51 14.92 4.00
N GLY A 69 23.70 13.99 3.50
CA GLY A 69 24.06 13.14 2.35
C GLY A 69 25.02 11.99 2.66
N ASP A 70 25.38 11.76 3.92
CA ASP A 70 26.28 10.68 4.32
C ASP A 70 25.48 9.40 4.62
N TYR A 71 25.50 8.44 3.69
CA TYR A 71 24.84 7.14 3.83
C TYR A 71 25.37 6.31 5.00
N THR A 72 26.54 6.68 5.55
CA THR A 72 27.16 6.02 6.71
C THR A 72 26.43 6.26 8.02
N VAL A 73 25.49 7.21 8.10
CA VAL A 73 24.68 7.49 9.30
C VAL A 73 23.79 6.29 9.69
N PHE A 74 23.38 5.47 8.72
CA PHE A 74 22.65 4.23 8.99
C PHE A 74 23.48 3.19 9.78
N PHE A 75 24.81 3.28 9.73
CA PHE A 75 25.72 2.40 10.47
C PHE A 75 26.34 3.05 11.71
N THR A 76 26.53 4.37 11.71
CA THR A 76 27.13 5.10 12.85
C THR A 76 26.14 5.45 13.95
N ARG A 77 24.83 5.60 13.67
CA ARG A 77 23.82 5.78 14.71
C ARG A 77 23.23 4.43 15.14
N PRO A 78 23.47 3.96 16.39
CA PRO A 78 22.98 2.66 16.86
C PRO A 78 21.46 2.55 16.84
N LEU A 79 20.74 3.67 16.92
CA LEU A 79 19.27 3.73 16.86
C LEU A 79 18.72 3.56 15.43
N SER A 80 19.41 4.09 14.42
CA SER A 80 19.03 3.85 13.01
C SER A 80 19.30 2.41 12.60
N LEU A 81 20.43 1.84 13.05
CA LEU A 81 20.81 0.47 12.76
C LEU A 81 19.80 -0.52 13.35
N THR A 82 19.41 -0.34 14.63
CA THR A 82 18.41 -1.23 15.26
C THR A 82 17.05 -1.13 14.57
N LEU A 83 16.57 0.07 14.23
CA LEU A 83 15.32 0.24 13.49
C LEU A 83 15.38 -0.37 12.08
N MET A 84 16.51 -0.25 11.39
CA MET A 84 16.67 -0.83 10.05
C MET A 84 16.73 -2.36 10.09
N VAL A 85 17.40 -2.93 11.10
CA VAL A 85 17.40 -4.38 11.33
C VAL A 85 16.00 -4.87 11.69
N VAL A 86 15.26 -4.17 12.56
CA VAL A 86 13.88 -4.52 12.91
C VAL A 86 12.95 -4.43 11.69
N ALA A 87 13.07 -3.38 10.87
CA ALA A 87 12.29 -3.25 9.64
C ALA A 87 12.62 -4.37 8.63
N ALA A 88 13.90 -4.71 8.46
CA ALA A 88 14.33 -5.81 7.62
C ALA A 88 13.79 -7.15 8.13
N LEU A 89 13.84 -7.41 9.44
CA LEU A 89 13.27 -8.60 10.05
C LEU A 89 11.73 -8.63 9.89
N ALA A 90 11.04 -7.52 10.11
CA ALA A 90 9.58 -7.45 9.96
C ALA A 90 9.12 -7.73 8.51
N LEU A 91 9.93 -7.36 7.51
CA LEU A 91 9.67 -7.70 6.11
C LEU A 91 10.07 -9.14 5.77
N LEU A 92 11.26 -9.57 6.20
CA LEU A 92 11.82 -10.86 5.79
C LEU A 92 11.23 -12.05 6.55
N VAL A 93 10.84 -11.89 7.81
CA VAL A 93 10.24 -12.95 8.64
C VAL A 93 8.95 -13.49 8.04
N PRO A 94 7.92 -12.69 7.71
CA PRO A 94 6.69 -13.21 7.12
C PRO A 94 6.95 -13.83 5.74
N ILE A 95 7.81 -13.21 4.91
CA ILE A 95 8.17 -13.75 3.59
C ILE A 95 8.89 -15.10 3.72
N ALA A 96 9.85 -15.22 4.64
CA ALA A 96 10.60 -16.46 4.86
C ALA A 96 9.73 -17.56 5.49
N LEU A 97 8.82 -17.20 6.39
CA LEU A 97 7.84 -18.12 6.97
C LEU A 97 6.83 -18.58 5.92
N ASP A 98 6.32 -17.71 5.05
CA ASP A 98 5.44 -18.07 3.94
C ASP A 98 6.14 -18.96 2.90
N MET A 99 7.41 -18.68 2.59
CA MET A 99 8.22 -19.53 1.71
C MET A 99 8.51 -20.90 2.35
N ARG A 100 8.72 -20.98 3.67
CA ARG A 100 8.88 -22.24 4.40
C ARG A 100 7.56 -23.00 4.56
N ALA A 101 6.44 -22.30 4.77
CA ALA A 101 5.10 -22.88 4.86
C ALA A 101 4.63 -23.44 3.52
N LYS A 102 4.89 -22.73 2.41
CA LYS A 102 4.65 -23.25 1.04
C LYS A 102 5.52 -24.45 0.70
N ARG A 103 6.70 -24.60 1.32
CA ARG A 103 7.53 -25.82 1.21
C ARG A 103 7.03 -26.96 2.10
N LYS A 104 6.40 -26.67 3.26
CA LYS A 104 5.87 -27.68 4.18
C LYS A 104 4.44 -28.15 3.84
N GLY A 105 3.70 -27.40 3.03
CA GLY A 105 2.36 -27.74 2.54
C GLY A 105 2.32 -28.67 1.31
N ARG A 106 3.45 -29.24 0.87
CA ARG A 106 3.53 -30.18 -0.26
C ARG A 106 3.79 -31.64 0.16
N THR A 107 3.73 -31.93 1.46
CA THR A 107 3.92 -33.29 2.02
C THR A 107 2.71 -33.76 2.84
N VAL A 108 1.52 -33.19 2.61
CA VAL A 108 0.25 -33.74 3.13
C VAL A 108 -0.69 -33.98 1.95
N GLU A 109 -0.25 -34.82 1.04
CA GLU A 109 -1.12 -35.67 0.22
C GLU A 109 -0.45 -37.05 0.25
N VAL A 110 -1.27 -38.11 0.30
CA VAL A 110 -0.94 -39.54 0.48
C VAL A 110 -0.94 -40.01 1.95
N ASP A 111 -2.14 -40.33 2.47
CA ASP A 111 -2.50 -41.71 2.86
C ASP A 111 -4.02 -41.82 3.10
N ASP A 112 -4.61 -42.82 2.44
CA ASP A 112 -5.97 -43.42 2.53
C ASP A 112 -7.24 -42.59 2.16
#